data_AF-A0A7X3WJ01-F1
#
_entry.id   AF-A0A7X3WJ01-F1
#
_cell.length_a   1.000
_cell.length_b   1.000
_cell.length_c   1.000
_cell.angle_alpha   90.00
_cell.angle_beta   90.00
_cell.angle_gamma   90.00
#
_symmetry.space_group_name_H-M   'P 1'
#
loop_
_entity.id
_entity.type
_entity.pdbx_description
1 polymer ?
#
loop_
_entity_poly.entity_id
_entity_poly.type
_entity_poly.pdbx_seq_one_letter_code
_entity_poly.pdbx_strand_id
1 'polypeptide(L)'
;MRFFYKFGILIFLQLIFLTVLGIQNDMLLALEYQMPDHLADKSEDPLLSKESQKLLKHLEKEMNANNAKPTSGEIQLSITMSGPELVGTTTQKQPKQTENLQQNNKRLPQRLEFVVNKHWDIVYRFNRNRKFFQIKEQTKVDSTGVQVTNVPEKHIEIEIENTRWQGRMKIGDKWRTFLPNKMPNIPLFYGEFYPNGWEWTSLGYSLPNYLRVSYKLSDFLRKFPPIDVQRVKTDKGIHHVITANDIGSYHNRTHKIWLDPQKGYRVTRILTHSRSTWVELNASTGDFTKTQVIKKDPSMAATESSERDHYTYQIAHFEPGIWFPQTATLFRYIGTDENQQSEHPYRKITMQIHKAVFNIPIDEKDLRFPD
;
A
#
# COMPACT_ATOMS: atom_id res chain seq x y z
N MET A 1 -26.29 -51.96 -3.62
CA MET A 1 -26.32 -51.28 -2.30
C MET A 1 -24.97 -50.70 -1.83
N ARG A 2 -23.80 -51.32 -2.07
CA ARG A 2 -22.49 -50.79 -1.59
C ARG A 2 -22.02 -49.47 -2.25
N PHE A 3 -22.58 -49.08 -3.40
CA PHE A 3 -22.21 -47.86 -4.13
C PHE A 3 -22.85 -46.59 -3.55
N PHE A 4 -24.08 -46.68 -3.03
CA PHE A 4 -24.79 -45.54 -2.44
C PHE A 4 -24.18 -45.08 -1.11
N TYR A 5 -23.56 -46.00 -0.36
CA TYR A 5 -22.91 -45.67 0.91
C TYR A 5 -21.64 -44.84 0.72
N LYS A 6 -20.87 -45.09 -0.35
CA LYS A 6 -19.64 -44.32 -0.64
C LYS A 6 -19.95 -42.92 -1.17
N PHE A 7 -21.04 -42.77 -1.94
CA PHE A 7 -21.45 -41.46 -2.46
C PHE A 7 -22.04 -40.57 -1.34
N GLY A 8 -22.81 -41.14 -0.42
CA GLY A 8 -23.33 -40.42 0.74
C GLY A 8 -22.24 -39.92 1.68
N ILE A 9 -21.19 -40.72 1.93
CA ILE A 9 -20.05 -40.32 2.76
C ILE A 9 -19.26 -39.17 2.12
N LEU A 10 -19.09 -39.18 0.79
CA LEU A 10 -18.34 -38.13 0.10
C LEU A 10 -19.06 -36.77 0.15
N ILE A 11 -20.39 -36.78 -0.03
CA ILE A 11 -21.23 -35.58 0.09
C ILE A 11 -21.27 -35.08 1.54
N PHE A 12 -21.37 -35.99 2.51
CA PHE A 12 -21.37 -35.64 3.93
C PHE A 12 -20.02 -35.02 4.36
N LEU A 13 -18.90 -35.54 3.86
CA LEU A 13 -17.57 -34.97 4.11
C LEU A 13 -17.39 -33.62 3.42
N GLN A 14 -17.91 -33.42 2.21
CA GLN A 14 -17.88 -32.10 1.54
C GLN A 14 -18.74 -31.06 2.27
N LEU A 15 -19.91 -31.44 2.79
CA LEU A 15 -20.77 -30.56 3.59
C LEU A 15 -20.11 -30.19 4.92
N ILE A 16 -19.43 -31.12 5.59
CA ILE A 16 -18.63 -30.82 6.79
C ILE A 16 -17.46 -29.90 6.44
N PHE A 17 -16.77 -30.12 5.33
CA PHE A 17 -15.65 -29.26 4.92
C PHE A 17 -16.11 -27.83 4.59
N LEU A 18 -17.27 -27.67 3.94
CA LEU A 18 -17.88 -26.37 3.65
C LEU A 18 -18.40 -25.66 4.92
N THR A 19 -18.94 -26.39 5.90
CA THR A 19 -19.36 -25.79 7.18
C THR A 19 -18.17 -25.43 8.07
N VAL A 20 -17.11 -26.24 8.10
CA VAL A 20 -15.88 -25.89 8.84
C VAL A 20 -15.16 -24.70 8.22
N LEU A 21 -15.12 -24.57 6.89
CA LEU A 21 -14.57 -23.39 6.21
C LEU A 21 -15.45 -22.14 6.38
N GLY A 22 -16.78 -22.29 6.38
CA GLY A 22 -17.71 -21.20 6.66
C GLY A 22 -17.59 -20.70 8.11
N ILE A 23 -17.53 -21.61 9.08
CA ILE A 23 -17.39 -21.28 10.50
C ILE A 23 -16.00 -20.72 10.80
N GLN A 24 -14.92 -21.18 10.15
CA GLN A 24 -13.59 -20.58 10.34
C GLN A 24 -13.49 -19.16 9.79
N ASN A 25 -14.18 -18.82 8.70
CA ASN A 25 -14.21 -17.44 8.20
C ASN A 25 -15.01 -16.52 9.12
N ASP A 26 -16.16 -16.97 9.63
CA ASP A 26 -16.96 -16.17 10.56
C ASP A 26 -16.29 -16.07 11.96
N MET A 27 -15.58 -17.11 12.41
CA MET A 27 -14.75 -17.02 13.63
C MET A 27 -13.50 -16.18 13.45
N LEU A 28 -12.86 -16.16 12.28
CA LEU A 28 -11.72 -15.25 12.01
C LEU A 28 -12.16 -13.79 11.93
N LEU A 29 -13.37 -13.52 11.43
CA LEU A 29 -13.99 -12.19 11.46
C LEU A 29 -14.52 -11.82 12.86
N ALA A 30 -14.94 -12.79 13.68
CA ALA A 30 -15.41 -12.54 15.05
C ALA A 30 -14.27 -12.50 16.11
N LEU A 31 -13.09 -13.08 15.82
CA LEU A 31 -11.90 -12.95 16.66
C LEU A 31 -11.06 -11.69 16.35
N GLU A 32 -11.34 -10.99 15.26
CA GLU A 32 -10.89 -9.62 15.09
C GLU A 32 -11.76 -8.69 15.94
N TYR A 33 -11.20 -8.29 17.09
CA TYR A 33 -11.63 -7.16 17.93
C TYR A 33 -12.87 -7.33 18.82
N GLN A 34 -12.76 -8.16 19.87
CA GLN A 34 -13.21 -7.69 21.19
C GLN A 34 -12.04 -6.92 21.82
N MET A 35 -12.02 -5.61 21.63
CA MET A 35 -11.12 -4.78 22.44
C MET A 35 -11.57 -4.89 23.90
N PRO A 36 -10.65 -4.97 24.86
CA PRO A 36 -10.99 -4.73 26.24
C PRO A 36 -11.58 -3.31 26.38
N ASP A 37 -12.85 -3.21 26.78
CA ASP A 37 -13.60 -1.96 27.07
C ASP A 37 -12.95 -1.04 28.13
N HIS A 38 -11.73 -1.31 28.57
CA HIS A 38 -11.13 -0.73 29.77
C HIS A 38 -10.14 0.42 29.50
N LEU A 39 -10.10 0.96 28.27
CA LEU A 39 -9.35 2.19 27.96
C LEU A 39 -10.20 3.28 27.31
N ALA A 40 -11.53 3.20 27.43
CA ALA A 40 -12.39 4.37 27.32
C ALA A 40 -12.26 5.22 28.59
N ASP A 41 -11.05 5.70 28.87
CA ASP A 41 -10.93 6.91 29.67
C ASP A 41 -11.59 8.02 28.85
N LYS A 42 -12.47 8.78 29.49
CA LYS A 42 -13.32 9.79 28.87
C LYS A 42 -12.46 10.95 28.36
N SER A 43 -11.73 10.77 27.27
CA SER A 43 -11.28 11.91 26.48
C SER A 43 -12.52 12.45 25.78
N GLU A 44 -12.92 13.67 26.13
CA GLU A 44 -13.90 14.43 25.36
C GLU A 44 -13.60 14.24 23.87
N ASP A 45 -14.53 13.63 23.11
CA ASP A 45 -14.42 13.59 21.66
C ASP A 45 -14.13 15.02 21.21
N PRO A 46 -13.01 15.28 20.49
CA PRO A 46 -12.74 16.62 20.01
C PRO A 46 -13.90 17.01 19.11
N LEU A 47 -14.78 17.87 19.62
CA LEU A 47 -15.96 18.33 18.92
C LEU A 47 -15.49 19.16 17.74
N LEU A 48 -15.36 18.51 16.59
CA LEU A 48 -15.05 19.17 15.33
C LEU A 48 -15.99 20.35 15.12
N SER A 49 -15.44 21.46 14.62
CA SER A 49 -16.24 22.64 14.32
C SER A 49 -17.39 22.31 13.34
N LYS A 50 -18.48 23.08 13.39
CA LYS A 50 -19.60 22.93 12.43
C LYS A 50 -19.15 23.04 10.98
N GLU A 51 -18.14 23.89 10.71
CA GLU A 51 -17.55 24.03 9.37
C GLU A 51 -16.80 22.78 8.94
N SER A 52 -16.01 22.19 9.85
CA SER A 52 -15.30 20.93 9.62
C SER A 52 -16.26 19.79 9.32
N GLN A 53 -17.35 19.68 10.09
CA GLN A 53 -18.39 18.67 9.84
C GLN A 53 -19.09 18.87 8.49
N LYS A 54 -19.35 20.13 8.10
CA LYS A 54 -19.94 20.45 6.79
C LYS A 54 -18.99 20.08 5.65
N LEU A 55 -17.69 20.34 5.81
CA LEU A 55 -16.67 19.92 4.86
C LEU A 55 -16.66 18.39 4.71
N LEU A 56 -16.60 17.64 5.80
CA LEU A 56 -16.57 16.17 5.75
C LEU A 56 -17.79 15.58 5.04
N LYS A 57 -18.99 16.10 5.30
CA LYS A 57 -20.22 15.71 4.58
C LYS A 57 -20.16 16.07 3.10
N HIS A 58 -19.60 17.22 2.75
CA HIS A 58 -19.40 17.62 1.36
C HIS A 58 -18.43 16.66 0.65
N LEU A 59 -17.30 16.34 1.28
CA LEU A 59 -16.32 15.40 0.74
C LEU A 59 -16.96 14.03 0.50
N GLU A 60 -17.73 13.49 1.46
CA GLU A 60 -18.41 12.20 1.30
C GLU A 60 -19.33 12.16 0.09
N LYS A 61 -20.12 13.22 -0.12
CA LYS A 61 -20.98 13.34 -1.30
C LYS A 61 -20.18 13.39 -2.60
N GLU A 62 -19.14 14.23 -2.67
CA GLU A 62 -18.30 14.36 -3.86
C GLU A 62 -17.51 13.08 -4.16
N MET A 63 -17.05 12.38 -3.14
CA MET A 63 -16.37 11.09 -3.25
C MET A 63 -17.25 10.04 -3.94
N ASN A 64 -18.51 9.91 -3.49
CA ASN A 64 -19.44 8.95 -4.05
C ASN A 64 -19.83 9.30 -5.50
N ALA A 65 -20.04 10.58 -5.79
CA ALA A 65 -20.41 11.04 -7.13
C ALA A 65 -19.29 10.87 -8.17
N ASN A 66 -18.03 11.05 -7.76
CA ASN A 66 -16.90 10.92 -8.67
C ASN A 66 -16.57 9.45 -8.97
N ASN A 67 -16.52 8.58 -7.95
CA ASN A 67 -16.12 7.16 -8.09
C ASN A 67 -16.98 6.35 -9.09
N ALA A 68 -18.13 6.88 -9.49
CA ALA A 68 -19.03 6.26 -10.47
C ALA A 68 -18.74 6.68 -11.93
N LYS A 69 -17.86 7.66 -12.17
CA LYS A 69 -17.65 8.28 -13.48
C LYS A 69 -16.83 7.43 -14.46
N PRO A 70 -15.65 6.89 -14.10
CA PRO A 70 -14.89 6.04 -15.02
C PRO A 70 -15.50 4.65 -15.03
N THR A 71 -16.18 4.31 -16.12
CA THR A 71 -16.80 3.00 -16.29
C THR A 71 -15.93 2.03 -17.08
N SER A 72 -15.03 2.54 -17.90
CA SER A 72 -14.05 1.77 -18.66
C SER A 72 -12.84 2.64 -19.00
N GLY A 73 -11.75 2.05 -19.47
CA GLY A 73 -10.60 2.80 -19.94
C GLY A 73 -9.30 2.01 -20.04
N GLU A 74 -8.28 2.71 -20.53
CA GLU A 74 -6.88 2.25 -20.55
C GLU A 74 -5.98 3.33 -19.93
N ILE A 75 -5.08 2.90 -19.03
CA ILE A 75 -4.05 3.74 -18.41
C ILE A 75 -2.69 3.09 -18.64
N GLN A 76 -1.77 3.85 -19.22
CA GLN A 76 -0.36 3.50 -19.35
C GLN A 76 0.42 4.32 -18.34
N LEU A 77 1.16 3.64 -17.48
CA LEU A 77 1.91 4.25 -16.40
C LEU A 77 3.20 3.50 -16.12
N SER A 78 4.12 4.14 -15.41
CA SER A 78 5.31 3.49 -14.88
C SER A 78 5.45 3.73 -13.39
N ILE A 79 6.06 2.76 -12.70
CA ILE A 79 6.46 2.89 -11.30
C ILE A 79 7.97 2.68 -11.21
N THR A 80 8.66 3.52 -10.46
CA THR A 80 10.06 3.32 -10.07
C THR A 80 10.17 3.16 -8.57
N MET A 81 11.06 2.26 -8.14
CA MET A 81 11.49 2.16 -6.76
C MET A 81 12.99 2.41 -6.70
N SER A 82 13.38 3.37 -5.88
CA SER A 82 14.75 3.83 -5.72
C SER A 82 15.23 3.69 -4.28
N GLY A 83 16.51 3.39 -4.14
CA GLY A 83 17.23 3.44 -2.87
C GLY A 83 18.23 4.60 -2.85
N PRO A 84 18.67 5.04 -1.67
CA PRO A 84 19.74 6.02 -1.55
C PRO A 84 21.08 5.42 -2.00
N GLU A 85 21.85 6.18 -2.76
CA GLU A 85 23.25 5.90 -3.09
C GLU A 85 24.11 7.12 -2.72
N LEU A 86 25.31 6.86 -2.18
CA LEU A 86 26.27 7.90 -1.82
C LEU A 86 27.01 8.35 -3.08
N VAL A 87 26.74 9.56 -3.55
CA VAL A 87 27.44 10.11 -4.72
C VAL A 87 28.80 10.65 -4.29
N GLY A 88 29.87 10.06 -4.83
CA GLY A 88 31.26 10.50 -4.58
C GLY A 88 32.27 9.39 -4.25
N THR A 89 31.83 8.13 -4.11
CA THR A 89 32.75 6.98 -4.03
C THR A 89 32.78 6.24 -5.35
N THR A 90 33.81 6.52 -6.17
CA THR A 90 34.23 5.61 -7.23
C THR A 90 34.35 4.21 -6.65
N THR A 91 33.71 3.24 -7.32
CA THR A 91 33.64 1.85 -6.92
C THR A 91 35.05 1.24 -6.78
N GLN A 92 35.64 1.31 -5.60
CA GLN A 92 36.61 0.33 -5.14
C GLN A 92 35.97 -0.46 -4.00
N LYS A 93 35.84 -1.76 -4.24
CA LYS A 93 35.46 -2.78 -3.26
C LYS A 93 36.02 -2.43 -1.89
N GLN A 94 35.17 -2.10 -0.91
CA GLN A 94 35.60 -2.16 0.48
C GLN A 94 35.41 -3.60 0.98
N PRO A 95 36.48 -4.25 1.48
CA PRO A 95 36.34 -5.47 2.25
C PRO A 95 35.72 -5.12 3.61
N LYS A 96 34.91 -6.04 4.13
CA LYS A 96 34.43 -6.04 5.51
C LYS A 96 35.60 -5.81 6.47
N GLN A 97 35.62 -4.69 7.18
CA GLN A 97 36.26 -4.60 8.49
C GLN A 97 35.52 -3.56 9.34
N THR A 98 35.06 -4.04 10.47
CA THR A 98 34.43 -3.30 11.56
C THR A 98 35.49 -2.46 12.29
N GLU A 99 35.01 -1.40 12.94
CA GLU A 99 35.58 -0.65 14.07
C GLU A 99 36.39 0.63 13.80
N ASN A 100 36.02 1.63 14.62
CA ASN A 100 36.67 2.91 14.93
C ASN A 100 36.58 4.03 13.90
N LEU A 101 35.48 4.80 13.98
CA LEU A 101 35.45 6.20 13.56
C LEU A 101 34.67 7.03 14.58
N GLN A 102 35.34 7.36 15.69
CA GLN A 102 35.07 8.60 16.39
C GLN A 102 36.14 9.63 15.98
N GLN A 103 35.65 10.85 15.77
CA GLN A 103 36.33 12.15 15.72
C GLN A 103 36.80 12.70 14.36
N ASN A 104 36.26 13.90 14.12
CA ASN A 104 36.82 14.99 13.33
C ASN A 104 37.05 14.73 11.84
N ASN A 105 35.98 14.82 11.08
CA ASN A 105 36.04 15.50 9.79
C ASN A 105 34.69 16.21 9.56
N LYS A 106 34.75 17.51 9.22
CA LYS A 106 33.66 18.20 8.52
C LYS A 106 33.45 17.45 7.20
N ARG A 107 32.64 16.40 7.23
CA ARG A 107 32.20 15.70 6.03
C ARG A 107 31.40 16.72 5.24
N LEU A 108 31.95 17.17 4.11
CA LEU A 108 31.16 17.80 3.05
C LEU A 108 29.87 16.99 2.91
N PRO A 109 28.69 17.63 2.84
CA PRO A 109 27.43 16.89 2.79
C PRO A 109 27.48 15.98 1.58
N GLN A 110 27.66 14.67 1.83
CA GLN A 110 27.60 13.67 0.78
C GLN A 110 26.18 13.73 0.25
N ARG A 111 26.05 14.11 -1.03
CA ARG A 111 24.74 14.21 -1.66
C ARG A 111 24.22 12.79 -1.84
N LEU A 112 23.21 12.44 -1.06
CA LEU A 112 22.42 11.23 -1.27
C LEU A 112 21.58 11.44 -2.53
N GLU A 113 21.82 10.63 -3.55
CA GLU A 113 20.97 10.56 -4.73
C GLU A 113 20.15 9.28 -4.70
N PHE A 114 18.96 9.31 -5.31
CA PHE A 114 18.10 8.14 -5.42
C PHE A 114 18.35 7.43 -6.74
N VAL A 115 18.93 6.24 -6.67
CA VAL A 115 19.17 5.40 -7.85
C VAL A 115 18.05 4.39 -7.99
N VAL A 116 17.55 4.24 -9.23
CA VAL A 116 16.42 3.37 -9.55
C VAL A 116 16.86 1.92 -9.47
N ASN A 117 16.30 1.17 -8.52
CA ASN A 117 16.58 -0.25 -8.30
C ASN A 117 15.63 -1.13 -9.11
N LYS A 118 14.36 -0.71 -9.18
CA LYS A 118 13.32 -1.39 -9.95
C LYS A 118 12.46 -0.41 -10.73
N HIS A 119 12.02 -0.86 -11.89
CA HIS A 119 11.13 -0.14 -12.79
C HIS A 119 10.02 -1.08 -13.26
N TRP A 120 8.79 -0.60 -13.29
CA TRP A 120 7.63 -1.33 -13.82
C TRP A 120 6.95 -0.47 -14.88
N ASP A 121 6.85 -0.96 -16.11
CA ASP A 121 5.95 -0.41 -17.12
C ASP A 121 4.65 -1.18 -17.11
N ILE A 122 3.53 -0.47 -16.98
CA ILE A 122 2.23 -1.05 -16.71
C ILE A 122 1.21 -0.50 -17.70
N VAL A 123 0.49 -1.41 -18.36
CA VAL A 123 -0.74 -1.11 -19.07
C VAL A 123 -1.91 -1.69 -18.29
N TYR A 124 -2.79 -0.81 -17.84
CA TYR A 124 -3.98 -1.13 -17.07
C TYR A 124 -5.22 -0.91 -17.93
N ARG A 125 -6.04 -1.93 -18.09
CA ARG A 125 -7.34 -1.87 -18.76
C ARG A 125 -8.45 -2.24 -17.80
N PHE A 126 -9.58 -1.59 -17.93
CA PHE A 126 -10.74 -1.93 -17.11
C PHE A 126 -12.06 -1.68 -17.82
N ASN A 127 -13.05 -2.45 -17.41
CA ASN A 127 -14.45 -2.27 -17.72
C ASN A 127 -15.25 -2.68 -16.49
N ARG A 128 -15.76 -1.67 -15.76
CA ARG A 128 -16.48 -1.78 -14.51
C ARG A 128 -15.71 -2.60 -13.47
N ASN A 129 -16.18 -3.81 -13.17
CA ASN A 129 -15.63 -4.73 -12.18
C ASN A 129 -14.50 -5.63 -12.73
N ARG A 130 -14.19 -5.51 -14.02
CA ARG A 130 -13.16 -6.30 -14.69
C ARG A 130 -11.95 -5.47 -15.02
N LYS A 131 -10.78 -6.04 -14.77
CA LYS A 131 -9.50 -5.34 -14.77
C LYS A 131 -8.43 -6.28 -15.31
N PHE A 132 -7.54 -5.73 -16.12
CA PHE A 132 -6.42 -6.45 -16.66
C PHE A 132 -5.17 -5.60 -16.59
N PHE A 133 -4.07 -6.19 -16.13
CA PHE A 133 -2.78 -5.54 -16.00
C PHE A 133 -1.76 -6.31 -16.83
N GLN A 134 -1.07 -5.61 -17.72
CA GLN A 134 0.15 -6.09 -18.37
C GLN A 134 1.33 -5.33 -17.77
N ILE A 135 2.30 -6.05 -17.25
CA ILE A 135 3.39 -5.48 -16.47
C ILE A 135 4.72 -6.01 -16.98
N LYS A 136 5.64 -5.08 -17.26
CA LYS A 136 7.06 -5.38 -17.51
C LYS A 136 7.87 -4.87 -16.33
N GLU A 137 8.45 -5.78 -15.57
CA GLU A 137 9.34 -5.46 -14.45
C GLU A 137 10.80 -5.54 -14.91
N GLN A 138 11.57 -4.52 -14.60
CA GLN A 138 13.00 -4.43 -14.82
C GLN A 138 13.70 -4.21 -13.48
N THR A 139 14.62 -5.11 -13.11
CA THR A 139 15.43 -5.00 -11.89
C THR A 139 16.84 -4.60 -12.24
N LYS A 140 17.19 -3.33 -11.96
CA LYS A 140 18.48 -2.73 -12.32
C LYS A 140 19.56 -2.98 -11.29
N VAL A 141 19.17 -3.28 -10.06
CA VAL A 141 20.08 -3.53 -8.94
C VAL A 141 19.71 -4.87 -8.30
N ASP A 142 20.70 -5.75 -8.11
CA ASP A 142 20.49 -7.05 -7.49
C ASP A 142 20.30 -6.96 -5.94
N SER A 143 20.08 -8.09 -5.29
CA SER A 143 19.91 -8.14 -3.82
C SER A 143 21.13 -7.68 -3.02
N THR A 144 22.30 -7.56 -3.65
CA THR A 144 23.55 -7.10 -3.04
C THR A 144 23.83 -5.62 -3.28
N GLY A 145 22.98 -4.93 -4.05
CA GLY A 145 23.15 -3.51 -4.37
C GLY A 145 23.99 -3.27 -5.63
N VAL A 146 24.33 -4.31 -6.40
CA VAL A 146 25.17 -4.18 -7.60
C VAL A 146 24.28 -3.95 -8.84
N GLN A 147 24.69 -3.01 -9.68
CA GLN A 147 24.04 -2.74 -10.98
C GLN A 147 24.14 -3.97 -11.89
N VAL A 148 23.01 -4.36 -12.48
CA VAL A 148 22.92 -5.51 -13.36
C VAL A 148 23.18 -5.07 -14.80
N THR A 149 24.25 -5.58 -15.43
CA THR A 149 24.67 -5.18 -16.78
C THR A 149 23.64 -5.55 -17.86
N ASN A 150 22.94 -6.67 -17.68
CA ASN A 150 21.86 -7.13 -18.55
C ASN A 150 20.56 -7.17 -17.73
N VAL A 151 19.90 -6.01 -17.60
CA VAL A 151 18.69 -5.84 -16.78
C VAL A 151 17.62 -6.84 -17.23
N PRO A 152 17.32 -7.89 -16.43
CA PRO A 152 16.34 -8.89 -16.83
C PRO A 152 14.95 -8.26 -16.83
N GLU A 153 14.20 -8.54 -17.89
CA GLU A 153 12.80 -8.13 -18.02
C GLU A 153 11.88 -9.31 -17.68
N LYS A 154 10.98 -9.08 -16.72
CA LYS A 154 9.96 -10.05 -16.31
C LYS A 154 8.59 -9.57 -16.76
N HIS A 155 7.88 -10.42 -17.49
CA HIS A 155 6.53 -10.13 -18.00
C HIS A 155 5.50 -10.79 -17.08
N ILE A 156 4.52 -10.02 -16.64
CA ILE A 156 3.48 -10.44 -15.71
C ILE A 156 2.14 -9.96 -16.24
N GLU A 157 1.14 -10.83 -16.22
CA GLU A 157 -0.25 -10.46 -16.51
C GLU A 157 -1.14 -10.82 -15.33
N ILE A 158 -2.08 -9.93 -15.02
CA ILE A 158 -3.02 -10.10 -13.91
C ILE A 158 -4.42 -9.75 -14.39
N GLU A 159 -5.34 -10.70 -14.26
CA GLU A 159 -6.77 -10.53 -14.48
C GLU A 159 -7.48 -10.45 -13.13
N ILE A 160 -8.38 -9.49 -12.97
CA ILE A 160 -9.26 -9.38 -11.81
C ILE A 160 -10.70 -9.21 -12.28
N GLU A 161 -11.57 -10.09 -11.83
CA GLU A 161 -13.02 -10.02 -12.03
C GLU A 161 -13.71 -10.06 -10.66
N ASN A 162 -14.40 -8.97 -10.31
CA ASN A 162 -14.96 -8.77 -8.97
C ASN A 162 -13.85 -8.85 -7.90
N THR A 163 -13.90 -9.88 -7.06
CA THR A 163 -12.93 -10.18 -5.99
C THR A 163 -11.99 -11.32 -6.35
N ARG A 164 -12.22 -12.00 -7.48
CA ARG A 164 -11.39 -13.09 -7.96
C ARG A 164 -10.28 -12.53 -8.82
N TRP A 165 -9.10 -13.10 -8.68
CA TRP A 165 -7.98 -12.70 -9.51
C TRP A 165 -7.15 -13.91 -9.90
N GLN A 166 -6.51 -13.79 -11.06
CA GLN A 166 -5.59 -14.77 -11.60
C GLN A 166 -4.36 -14.03 -12.13
N GLY A 167 -3.19 -14.63 -11.96
CA GLY A 167 -1.95 -14.05 -12.39
C GLY A 167 -1.09 -15.07 -13.10
N ARG A 168 -0.34 -14.62 -14.11
CA ARG A 168 0.66 -15.42 -14.79
C ARG A 168 1.92 -14.63 -15.07
N MET A 169 3.05 -15.32 -15.13
CA MET A 169 4.34 -14.73 -15.45
C MET A 169 5.04 -15.52 -16.53
N LYS A 170 5.77 -14.83 -17.40
CA LYS A 170 6.56 -15.45 -18.45
C LYS A 170 7.90 -15.93 -17.88
N ILE A 171 8.21 -17.21 -18.07
CA ILE A 171 9.47 -17.85 -17.67
C ILE A 171 10.04 -18.55 -18.89
N GLY A 172 11.12 -17.99 -19.44
CA GLY A 172 11.58 -18.32 -20.80
C GLY A 172 10.48 -17.96 -21.81
N ASP A 173 10.09 -18.92 -22.64
CA ASP A 173 9.04 -18.72 -23.64
C ASP A 173 7.64 -19.14 -23.17
N LYS A 174 7.50 -19.63 -21.93
CA LYS A 174 6.25 -20.20 -21.43
C LYS A 174 5.61 -19.31 -20.36
N TRP A 175 4.29 -19.19 -20.41
CA TRP A 175 3.49 -18.62 -19.33
C TRP A 175 3.31 -19.63 -18.20
N ARG A 176 3.47 -19.18 -16.95
CA ARG A 176 3.14 -19.97 -15.76
C ARG A 176 2.20 -19.18 -14.86
N THR A 177 1.09 -19.79 -14.51
CA THR A 177 0.15 -19.23 -13.54
C THR A 177 0.76 -19.26 -12.15
N PHE A 178 0.43 -18.27 -11.31
CA PHE A 178 0.81 -18.25 -9.91
C PHE A 178 -0.41 -18.08 -9.02
N LEU A 179 -0.32 -18.67 -7.82
CA LEU A 179 -1.38 -18.61 -6.82
C LEU A 179 -1.49 -17.21 -6.19
N PRO A 180 -2.66 -16.87 -5.63
CA PRO A 180 -2.87 -15.57 -5.03
C PRO A 180 -1.86 -15.14 -3.97
N ASN A 181 -1.51 -16.05 -3.08
CA ASN A 181 -0.52 -15.83 -2.03
C ASN A 181 0.93 -15.68 -2.54
N LYS A 182 1.17 -15.86 -3.84
CA LYS A 182 2.47 -15.66 -4.50
C LYS A 182 2.49 -14.43 -5.40
N MET A 183 1.61 -13.47 -5.15
CA MET A 183 1.57 -12.21 -5.90
C MET A 183 2.94 -11.53 -5.88
N PRO A 184 3.48 -11.13 -7.03
CA PRO A 184 4.69 -10.31 -7.06
C PRO A 184 4.47 -9.02 -6.27
N ASN A 185 5.43 -8.66 -5.42
CA ASN A 185 5.39 -7.44 -4.62
C ASN A 185 5.61 -6.20 -5.52
N ILE A 186 4.56 -5.79 -6.22
CA ILE A 186 4.55 -4.65 -7.14
C ILE A 186 3.88 -3.47 -6.43
N PRO A 187 4.51 -2.27 -6.35
CA PRO A 187 3.93 -1.14 -5.64
C PRO A 187 2.58 -0.66 -6.19
N LEU A 188 2.21 -1.02 -7.42
CA LEU A 188 0.88 -0.76 -8.02
C LEU A 188 -0.28 -1.24 -7.14
N PHE A 189 -0.06 -2.28 -6.33
CA PHE A 189 -1.09 -2.82 -5.42
C PHE A 189 -0.99 -2.24 -4.01
N TYR A 190 -0.20 -1.19 -3.82
CA TYR A 190 -0.27 -0.37 -2.62
C TYR A 190 -1.41 0.62 -2.83
N GLY A 191 -2.25 0.84 -1.82
CA GLY A 191 -3.50 1.58 -1.99
C GLY A 191 -3.30 2.94 -2.64
N GLU A 192 -2.17 3.59 -2.34
CA GLU A 192 -1.78 4.91 -2.82
C GLU A 192 -1.44 4.94 -4.32
N PHE A 193 -1.06 3.80 -4.88
CA PHE A 193 -0.69 3.61 -6.28
C PHE A 193 -1.68 2.71 -7.04
N TYR A 194 -2.81 2.34 -6.44
CA TYR A 194 -3.80 1.50 -7.11
C TYR A 194 -4.80 2.31 -7.94
N PRO A 195 -4.89 2.12 -9.27
CA PRO A 195 -5.72 2.96 -10.15
C PRO A 195 -7.19 3.09 -9.78
N ASN A 196 -7.81 2.03 -9.25
CA ASN A 196 -9.22 2.10 -8.82
C ASN A 196 -9.43 2.88 -7.51
N GLY A 197 -8.36 3.25 -6.82
CA GLY A 197 -8.39 4.11 -5.63
C GLY A 197 -7.97 5.55 -5.90
N TRP A 198 -7.62 5.91 -7.15
CA TRP A 198 -6.97 7.19 -7.45
C TRP A 198 -7.89 8.40 -7.52
N GLU A 199 -9.19 8.20 -7.58
CA GLU A 199 -10.11 9.33 -7.49
C GLU A 199 -10.01 10.01 -6.12
N TRP A 200 -9.82 9.23 -5.07
CA TRP A 200 -9.67 9.73 -3.71
C TRP A 200 -8.74 8.78 -2.98
N THR A 201 -7.45 8.97 -3.28
CA THR A 201 -6.29 8.19 -2.82
C THR A 201 -6.64 7.14 -1.79
N SER A 202 -6.56 5.87 -2.18
CA SER A 202 -6.74 4.82 -1.20
C SER A 202 -5.59 4.83 -0.19
N LEU A 203 -5.94 4.83 1.09
CA LEU A 203 -4.98 4.64 2.17
C LEU A 203 -4.81 3.13 2.38
N GLY A 204 -3.65 2.61 2.02
CA GLY A 204 -3.36 1.19 2.03
C GLY A 204 -2.93 0.71 3.40
N TYR A 205 -3.58 -0.34 3.90
CA TYR A 205 -3.11 -1.10 5.05
C TYR A 205 -2.48 -2.41 4.59
N SER A 206 -1.24 -2.66 5.04
CA SER A 206 -0.68 -4.00 4.96
C SER A 206 -1.28 -4.84 6.08
N LEU A 207 -2.25 -5.71 5.75
CA LEU A 207 -2.61 -6.80 6.65
C LEU A 207 -1.52 -7.89 6.62
N PRO A 208 -1.37 -8.70 7.68
CA PRO A 208 -0.39 -9.78 7.75
C PRO A 208 -0.47 -10.82 6.62
N ASN A 209 -1.60 -10.89 5.90
CA ASN A 209 -1.89 -11.92 4.90
C ASN A 209 -1.83 -11.42 3.44
N TYR A 210 -1.00 -10.41 3.12
CA TYR A 210 -0.73 -9.90 1.76
C TYR A 210 -1.92 -9.34 0.97
N LEU A 211 -3.14 -9.42 1.50
CA LEU A 211 -4.30 -8.65 1.04
C LEU A 211 -4.18 -7.23 1.60
N ARG A 212 -3.61 -6.33 0.81
CA ARG A 212 -3.60 -4.90 1.15
C ARG A 212 -5.02 -4.36 1.04
N VAL A 213 -5.67 -4.11 2.18
CA VAL A 213 -6.97 -3.45 2.18
C VAL A 213 -6.73 -1.97 1.88
N SER A 214 -7.33 -1.55 0.79
CA SER A 214 -7.25 -0.20 0.25
C SER A 214 -8.56 0.50 0.62
N TYR A 215 -8.53 1.38 1.62
CA TYR A 215 -9.73 2.14 2.00
C TYR A 215 -9.85 3.36 1.10
N LYS A 216 -11.02 3.53 0.47
CA LYS A 216 -11.42 4.84 -0.05
C LYS A 216 -11.34 5.85 1.10
N LEU A 217 -11.01 7.10 0.80
CA LEU A 217 -10.90 8.13 1.84
C LEU A 217 -12.17 8.21 2.72
N SER A 218 -13.38 8.07 2.16
CA SER A 218 -14.63 8.02 2.92
C SER A 218 -14.66 6.88 3.95
N ASP A 219 -14.28 5.67 3.53
CA ASP A 219 -14.26 4.49 4.41
C ASP A 219 -13.16 4.63 5.47
N PHE A 220 -12.01 5.21 5.10
CA PHE A 220 -10.94 5.53 6.02
C PHE A 220 -11.42 6.52 7.10
N LEU A 221 -12.03 7.64 6.72
CA LEU A 221 -12.50 8.66 7.66
C LEU A 221 -13.68 8.18 8.52
N ARG A 222 -14.45 7.18 8.07
CA ARG A 222 -15.46 6.51 8.90
C ARG A 222 -14.82 5.57 9.92
N LYS A 223 -13.79 4.82 9.52
CA LYS A 223 -13.07 3.88 10.39
C LYS A 223 -12.19 4.61 11.40
N PHE A 224 -11.57 5.71 10.99
CA PHE A 224 -10.68 6.56 11.77
C PHE A 224 -11.21 8.00 11.73
N PRO A 225 -12.20 8.32 12.61
CA PRO A 225 -12.80 9.65 12.65
C PRO A 225 -11.75 10.76 12.77
N PRO A 226 -11.88 11.87 12.01
CA PRO A 226 -10.99 13.00 12.16
C PRO A 226 -10.99 13.57 13.57
N ILE A 227 -9.81 13.77 14.12
CA ILE A 227 -9.61 14.44 15.41
C ILE A 227 -9.38 15.94 15.24
N ASP A 228 -9.01 16.38 14.02
CA ASP A 228 -8.76 17.77 13.72
C ASP A 228 -8.89 18.04 12.22
N VAL A 229 -9.35 19.25 11.87
CA VAL A 229 -9.45 19.73 10.50
C VAL A 229 -9.02 21.20 10.46
N GLN A 230 -7.88 21.47 9.83
CA GLN A 230 -7.29 22.80 9.75
C GLN A 230 -7.35 23.35 8.33
N ARG A 231 -7.39 24.68 8.20
CA ARG A 231 -7.15 25.37 6.93
C ARG A 231 -5.73 25.92 6.93
N VAL A 232 -4.91 25.44 6.01
CA VAL A 232 -3.48 25.79 5.94
C VAL A 232 -3.20 26.51 4.62
N LYS A 233 -2.58 27.70 4.70
CA LYS A 233 -2.08 28.41 3.52
C LYS A 233 -0.67 27.93 3.22
N THR A 234 -0.42 27.55 1.97
CA THR A 234 0.89 27.15 1.47
C THR A 234 1.24 28.01 0.26
N ASP A 235 2.48 27.91 -0.22
CA ASP A 235 2.92 28.56 -1.47
C ASP A 235 2.10 28.10 -2.69
N LYS A 236 1.52 26.89 -2.60
CA LYS A 236 0.67 26.28 -3.63
C LYS A 236 -0.81 26.62 -3.46
N GLY A 237 -1.16 27.51 -2.53
CA GLY A 237 -2.53 27.88 -2.22
C GLY A 237 -3.05 27.29 -0.92
N ILE A 238 -4.35 27.40 -0.75
CA ILE A 238 -5.06 27.03 0.48
C ILE A 238 -5.41 25.55 0.44
N HIS A 239 -5.11 24.83 1.52
CA HIS A 239 -5.45 23.43 1.70
C HIS A 239 -6.29 23.24 2.96
N HIS A 240 -7.11 22.19 2.97
CA HIS A 240 -7.65 21.63 4.21
C HIS A 240 -6.80 20.45 4.63
N VAL A 241 -6.43 20.38 5.91
CA VAL A 241 -5.64 19.31 6.48
C VAL A 241 -6.51 18.55 7.46
N ILE A 242 -6.80 17.30 7.15
CA ILE A 242 -7.54 16.39 8.02
C ILE A 242 -6.51 15.56 8.80
N THR A 243 -6.64 15.51 10.13
CA THR A 243 -5.83 14.65 10.99
C THR A 243 -6.71 13.53 11.55
N ALA A 244 -6.26 12.29 11.41
CA ALA A 244 -6.90 11.10 11.97
C ALA A 244 -5.86 10.18 12.62
N ASN A 245 -6.26 9.48 13.68
CA ASN A 245 -5.41 8.53 14.38
C ASN A 245 -5.96 7.11 14.22
N ASP A 246 -5.03 6.17 14.08
CA ASP A 246 -5.27 4.73 14.09
C ASP A 246 -4.44 4.14 15.22
N ILE A 247 -5.14 3.76 16.29
CA ILE A 247 -4.55 3.29 17.54
C ILE A 247 -4.91 1.81 17.70
N GLY A 248 -3.90 0.95 17.57
CA GLY A 248 -3.99 -0.48 17.84
C GLY A 248 -3.15 -0.88 19.05
N SER A 249 -3.27 -2.15 19.47
CA SER A 249 -2.59 -2.65 20.67
C SER A 249 -1.05 -2.68 20.57
N TYR A 250 -0.50 -2.60 19.37
CA TYR A 250 0.94 -2.70 19.05
C TYR A 250 1.39 -1.64 18.05
N HIS A 251 0.51 -0.70 17.70
CA HIS A 251 0.85 0.39 16.80
C HIS A 251 0.02 1.64 17.09
N ASN A 252 0.62 2.80 16.85
CA ASN A 252 -0.06 4.08 16.82
C ASN A 252 0.34 4.79 15.53
N ARG A 253 -0.64 5.15 14.71
CA ARG A 253 -0.44 5.84 13.44
C ARG A 253 -1.23 7.13 13.41
N THR A 254 -0.57 8.23 13.10
CA THR A 254 -1.21 9.51 12.80
C THR A 254 -1.13 9.79 11.31
N HIS A 255 -2.27 10.07 10.70
CA HIS A 255 -2.41 10.46 9.32
C HIS A 255 -2.76 11.94 9.24
N LYS A 256 -2.02 12.70 8.43
CA LYS A 256 -2.36 14.06 8.03
C LYS A 256 -2.59 14.08 6.52
N ILE A 257 -3.76 14.54 6.09
CA ILE A 257 -4.22 14.44 4.71
C ILE A 257 -4.54 15.84 4.19
N TRP A 258 -3.81 16.30 3.17
CA TRP A 258 -4.01 17.61 2.56
C TRP A 258 -4.95 17.48 1.36
N LEU A 259 -6.01 18.29 1.39
CA LEU A 259 -7.01 18.40 0.34
C LEU A 259 -6.94 19.79 -0.29
N ASP A 260 -6.94 19.85 -1.61
CA ASP A 260 -6.87 21.10 -2.38
C ASP A 260 -8.26 21.48 -2.93
N PRO A 261 -8.94 22.52 -2.38
CA PRO A 261 -10.25 22.97 -2.85
C PRO A 261 -10.28 23.34 -4.33
N GLN A 262 -9.19 23.87 -4.88
CA GLN A 262 -9.12 24.27 -6.29
C GLN A 262 -9.09 23.07 -7.23
N LYS A 263 -8.76 21.89 -6.70
CA LYS A 263 -8.78 20.62 -7.43
C LYS A 263 -9.99 19.77 -7.08
N GLY A 264 -11.08 20.38 -6.59
CA GLY A 264 -12.27 19.65 -6.14
C GLY A 264 -12.00 18.84 -4.87
N TYR A 265 -11.19 19.41 -3.96
CA TYR A 265 -10.79 18.82 -2.68
C TYR A 265 -9.98 17.51 -2.79
N ARG A 266 -9.26 17.27 -3.88
CA ARG A 266 -8.46 16.03 -4.05
C ARG A 266 -7.25 16.02 -3.11
N VAL A 267 -6.85 14.82 -2.73
CA VAL A 267 -5.67 14.58 -1.89
C VAL A 267 -4.41 14.98 -2.67
N THR A 268 -3.64 15.93 -2.14
CA THR A 268 -2.36 16.37 -2.74
C THR A 268 -1.15 15.91 -1.94
N ARG A 269 -1.35 15.56 -0.66
CA ARG A 269 -0.30 15.06 0.23
C ARG A 269 -0.89 14.22 1.35
N ILE A 270 -0.18 13.18 1.74
CA ILE A 270 -0.44 12.44 2.99
C ILE A 270 0.89 12.34 3.75
N LEU A 271 0.84 12.64 5.04
CA LEU A 271 1.92 12.32 5.97
C LEU A 271 1.41 11.28 6.94
N THR A 272 2.09 10.15 7.02
CA THR A 272 1.83 9.13 8.02
C THR A 272 3.03 9.07 8.95
N HIS A 273 2.77 9.16 10.25
CA HIS A 273 3.73 8.82 11.29
C HIS A 273 3.23 7.57 12.00
N SER A 274 4.04 6.53 12.04
CA SER A 274 3.74 5.24 12.65
C SER A 274 4.75 4.97 13.74
N ARG A 275 4.26 4.52 14.89
CA ARG A 275 5.05 3.88 15.94
C ARG A 275 4.51 2.48 16.13
N SER A 276 5.38 1.50 16.23
CA SER A 276 4.99 0.11 16.43
C SER A 276 5.96 -0.63 17.32
N THR A 277 5.40 -1.45 18.21
CA THR A 277 6.13 -2.36 19.09
C THR A 277 6.00 -3.76 18.54
N TRP A 278 7.12 -4.44 18.37
CA TRP A 278 7.15 -5.84 17.98
C TRP A 278 8.01 -6.62 18.95
N VAL A 279 7.63 -7.87 19.20
CA VAL A 279 8.44 -8.82 19.94
C VAL A 279 9.16 -9.67 18.91
N GLU A 280 10.50 -9.65 18.89
CA GLU A 280 11.26 -10.59 18.07
C GLU A 280 11.03 -12.01 18.62
N LEU A 281 10.30 -12.82 17.86
CA LEU A 281 10.25 -14.26 18.10
C LEU A 281 11.59 -14.82 17.60
N ASN A 282 12.41 -15.33 18.53
CA ASN A 282 13.64 -16.05 18.19
C ASN A 282 13.36 -17.09 17.11
N ALA A 283 13.93 -16.86 15.92
CA ALA A 283 13.74 -17.66 14.73
C ALA A 283 14.54 -18.99 14.78
N SER A 284 14.34 -19.79 15.84
CA SER A 284 14.92 -21.14 15.94
C SER A 284 13.95 -22.25 15.54
N THR A 285 12.67 -21.94 15.28
CA THR A 285 11.68 -22.90 14.76
C THR A 285 11.04 -22.30 13.51
N GLY A 286 11.48 -22.70 12.33
CA GLY A 286 11.07 -22.14 11.03
C GLY A 286 9.63 -22.43 10.60
N ASP A 287 8.64 -22.12 11.43
CA ASP A 287 7.21 -22.19 11.10
C ASP A 287 6.53 -20.84 11.38
N PHE A 288 6.42 -20.01 10.34
CA PHE A 288 5.77 -18.69 10.38
C PHE A 288 4.23 -18.74 10.29
N THR A 289 3.58 -19.80 10.78
CA THR A 289 2.13 -20.00 10.58
C THR A 289 1.28 -20.06 11.86
N LYS A 290 1.76 -19.53 12.99
CA LYS A 290 0.89 -19.37 14.16
C LYS A 290 0.97 -17.96 14.73
N THR A 291 -0.11 -17.21 14.56
CA THR A 291 -0.54 -16.14 15.48
C THR A 291 -0.77 -16.78 16.84
N GLN A 292 0.31 -17.06 17.58
CA GLN A 292 0.18 -17.30 19.01
C GLN A 292 -0.07 -15.95 19.64
N VAL A 293 -1.18 -15.85 20.39
CA VAL A 293 -1.40 -14.77 21.35
C VAL A 293 -0.18 -14.79 22.26
N ILE A 294 0.73 -13.83 22.05
CA ILE A 294 1.90 -13.65 22.90
C ILE A 294 1.33 -13.25 24.26
N LYS A 295 1.21 -14.22 25.17
CA LYS A 295 1.19 -13.91 26.60
C LYS A 295 2.46 -13.10 26.81
N LYS A 296 2.33 -11.81 27.15
CA LYS A 296 3.45 -10.94 27.51
C LYS A 296 4.33 -11.69 28.50
N ASP A 297 5.42 -12.28 28.02
CA ASP A 297 6.53 -12.62 28.87
C ASP A 297 7.25 -11.28 29.12
N PRO A 298 7.27 -10.77 30.37
CA PRO A 298 7.90 -9.50 30.68
C PRO A 298 9.41 -9.48 30.40
N SER A 299 10.02 -10.64 30.13
CA SER A 299 11.46 -10.78 29.86
C SER A 299 11.86 -10.62 28.38
N MET A 300 10.92 -10.55 27.44
CA MET A 300 11.26 -10.32 26.03
C MET A 300 11.39 -8.82 25.74
N ALA A 301 12.56 -8.40 25.24
CA ALA A 301 12.79 -7.02 24.83
C ALA A 301 11.86 -6.66 23.65
N ALA A 302 10.86 -5.82 23.91
CA ALA A 302 10.04 -5.24 22.86
C ALA A 302 10.91 -4.25 22.08
N THR A 303 11.00 -4.44 20.77
CA THR A 303 11.67 -3.46 19.90
C THR A 303 10.66 -2.45 19.42
N GLU A 304 10.94 -1.17 19.66
CA GLU A 304 10.18 -0.06 19.12
C GLU A 304 10.70 0.31 17.73
N SER A 305 9.77 0.66 16.86
CA SER A 305 10.08 1.13 15.51
C SER A 305 9.21 2.33 15.19
N SER A 306 9.82 3.34 14.57
CA SER A 306 9.11 4.49 14.02
C SER A 306 9.26 4.49 12.50
N GLU A 307 8.14 4.64 11.80
CA GLU A 307 8.10 4.76 10.34
C GLU A 307 7.41 6.07 9.97
N ARG A 308 7.98 6.79 9.01
CA ARG A 308 7.34 7.96 8.43
C ARG A 308 7.18 7.76 6.94
N ASP A 309 5.97 7.95 6.45
CA ASP A 309 5.67 7.91 5.02
C ASP A 309 5.18 9.28 4.56
N HIS A 310 5.81 9.81 3.51
CA HIS A 310 5.44 11.06 2.87
C HIS A 310 4.95 10.79 1.46
N TYR A 311 3.64 10.86 1.25
CA TYR A 311 3.02 10.78 -0.07
C TYR A 311 2.75 12.18 -0.61
N THR A 312 3.03 12.39 -1.90
CA THR A 312 2.70 13.62 -2.63
C THR A 312 2.09 13.27 -3.98
N TYR A 313 1.08 14.03 -4.39
CA TYR A 313 0.32 13.80 -5.62
C TYR A 313 0.28 15.07 -6.47
N GLN A 314 0.67 14.94 -7.74
CA GLN A 314 0.41 15.95 -8.76
C GLN A 314 -0.89 15.59 -9.46
N ILE A 315 -1.99 16.14 -8.95
CA ILE A 315 -3.32 15.90 -9.50
C ILE A 315 -3.50 16.68 -10.80
N ALA A 316 -3.92 15.98 -11.85
CA ALA A 316 -4.23 16.50 -13.18
C ALA A 316 -5.68 16.17 -13.58
N HIS A 317 -6.19 16.93 -14.54
CA HIS A 317 -7.52 16.78 -15.10
C HIS A 317 -7.40 16.06 -16.45
N PHE A 318 -7.86 14.82 -16.53
CA PHE A 318 -7.70 13.99 -17.72
C PHE A 318 -8.89 14.13 -18.69
N GLU A 319 -10.10 14.24 -18.13
CA GLU A 319 -11.36 14.45 -18.86
C GLU A 319 -12.33 15.24 -17.97
N PRO A 320 -13.37 15.91 -18.50
CA PRO A 320 -14.37 16.63 -17.70
C PRO A 320 -14.89 15.83 -16.50
N GLY A 321 -14.66 16.35 -15.28
CA GLY A 321 -15.07 15.69 -14.04
C GLY A 321 -14.20 14.50 -13.58
N ILE A 322 -13.12 14.16 -14.30
CA ILE A 322 -12.21 13.05 -14.01
C ILE A 322 -10.82 13.59 -13.62
N TRP A 323 -10.49 13.47 -12.33
CA TRP A 323 -9.25 13.96 -11.73
C TRP A 323 -8.46 12.80 -11.13
N PHE A 324 -7.17 12.71 -11.49
CA PHE A 324 -6.29 11.64 -11.02
C PHE A 324 -4.86 12.15 -10.79
N PRO A 325 -4.03 11.45 -10.00
CA PRO A 325 -2.61 11.73 -9.91
C PRO A 325 -1.91 11.45 -11.25
N GLN A 326 -1.41 12.49 -11.92
CA GLN A 326 -0.45 12.33 -13.02
C GLN A 326 0.86 11.74 -12.49
N THR A 327 1.24 12.14 -11.28
CA THR A 327 2.42 11.65 -10.59
C THR A 327 2.10 11.46 -9.12
N ALA A 328 2.55 10.35 -8.55
CA ALA A 328 2.55 10.13 -7.10
C ALA A 328 3.96 9.78 -6.64
N THR A 329 4.40 10.33 -5.51
CA THR A 329 5.71 10.01 -4.92
C THR A 329 5.54 9.65 -3.45
N LEU A 330 6.12 8.54 -3.03
CA LEU A 330 6.30 8.11 -1.65
C LEU A 330 7.77 8.25 -1.26
N PHE A 331 8.04 8.93 -0.16
CA PHE A 331 9.31 8.83 0.56
C PHE A 331 9.09 8.14 1.90
N ARG A 332 9.92 7.14 2.19
CA ARG A 332 9.82 6.36 3.41
C ARG A 332 11.06 6.50 4.28
N TYR A 333 10.81 6.70 5.56
CA TYR A 333 11.81 6.89 6.60
C TYR A 333 11.59 5.83 7.68
N ILE A 334 12.68 5.31 8.24
CA ILE A 334 12.64 4.39 9.39
C ILE A 334 13.59 4.89 10.46
N GLY A 335 13.18 4.75 11.71
CA GLY A 335 14.00 4.94 12.90
C GLY A 335 13.79 3.78 13.86
N THR A 336 14.87 3.35 14.51
CA THR A 336 14.85 2.26 15.51
C THR A 336 14.70 2.78 16.93
N ASP A 337 14.49 4.09 17.11
CA ASP A 337 14.25 4.72 18.40
C ASP A 337 13.60 6.10 18.22
N GLU A 338 12.89 6.62 19.24
CA GLU A 338 12.23 7.94 19.16
C GLU A 338 13.20 9.08 18.79
N ASN A 339 14.46 8.93 19.22
CA ASN A 339 15.54 9.91 19.03
C ASN A 339 16.43 9.64 17.81
N GLN A 340 16.27 8.51 17.12
CA GLN A 340 17.10 8.11 15.98
C GLN A 340 16.28 8.01 14.69
N GLN A 341 15.60 9.10 14.36
CA GLN A 341 14.93 9.22 13.07
C GLN A 341 15.96 9.64 12.02
N SER A 342 16.11 8.83 10.96
CA SER A 342 16.89 9.23 9.80
C SER A 342 16.25 10.47 9.16
N GLU A 343 17.02 11.55 9.01
CA GLU A 343 16.61 12.72 8.22
C GLU A 343 16.45 12.38 6.74
N HIS A 344 17.07 11.28 6.29
CA HIS A 344 17.07 10.85 4.90
C HIS A 344 16.13 9.66 4.67
N PRO A 345 15.30 9.70 3.61
CA PRO A 345 14.46 8.56 3.27
C PRO A 345 15.32 7.39 2.77
N TYR A 346 15.00 6.17 3.22
CA TYR A 346 15.71 4.97 2.76
C TYR A 346 15.07 4.37 1.49
N ARG A 347 13.87 4.83 1.12
CA ARG A 347 13.17 4.39 -0.08
C ARG A 347 12.36 5.51 -0.69
N LYS A 348 12.42 5.62 -2.01
CA LYS A 348 11.53 6.46 -2.81
C LYS A 348 10.77 5.58 -3.79
N ILE A 349 9.47 5.75 -3.88
CA ILE A 349 8.64 5.14 -4.94
C ILE A 349 8.00 6.27 -5.72
N THR A 350 8.10 6.25 -7.05
CA THR A 350 7.46 7.23 -7.92
C THR A 350 6.56 6.52 -8.92
N MET A 351 5.34 6.99 -9.09
CA MET A 351 4.42 6.55 -10.14
C MET A 351 4.16 7.73 -11.08
N GLN A 352 4.17 7.47 -12.38
CA GLN A 352 3.89 8.45 -13.41
C GLN A 352 2.94 7.86 -14.45
N ILE A 353 1.83 8.56 -14.70
CA ILE A 353 0.94 8.27 -15.82
C ILE A 353 1.57 8.87 -17.09
N HIS A 354 1.58 8.09 -18.17
CA HIS A 354 2.04 8.55 -19.49
C HIS A 354 0.86 8.82 -20.42
N LYS A 355 -0.18 7.99 -20.31
CA LYS A 355 -1.41 8.11 -21.08
C LYS A 355 -2.57 7.57 -20.26
N ALA A 356 -3.72 8.23 -20.30
CA ALA A 356 -4.96 7.70 -19.75
C ALA A 356 -6.12 8.13 -20.64
N VAL A 357 -7.04 7.19 -20.90
CA VAL A 357 -8.27 7.43 -21.68
C VAL A 357 -9.41 6.71 -20.98
N PHE A 358 -10.52 7.39 -20.76
CA PHE A 358 -11.65 6.87 -19.99
C PHE A 358 -12.90 6.75 -20.85
N ASN A 359 -13.84 5.92 -20.39
CA ASN A 359 -15.15 5.72 -20.99
C ASN A 359 -15.12 5.32 -22.47
N ILE A 360 -14.05 4.66 -22.90
CA ILE A 360 -13.92 4.03 -24.21
C ILE A 360 -14.40 2.57 -24.17
N PRO A 361 -14.93 2.02 -25.27
CA PRO A 361 -15.16 0.57 -25.37
C PRO A 361 -13.85 -0.19 -25.15
N ILE A 362 -13.91 -1.25 -24.34
CA ILE A 362 -12.80 -2.20 -24.14
C ILE A 362 -13.31 -3.57 -24.56
N ASP A 363 -12.63 -4.20 -25.52
CA ASP A 363 -13.02 -5.51 -26.01
C ASP A 363 -12.81 -6.59 -24.93
N GLU A 364 -13.64 -7.64 -24.97
CA GLU A 364 -13.57 -8.77 -24.04
C GLU A 364 -12.19 -9.42 -23.97
N LYS A 365 -11.54 -9.54 -25.13
CA LYS A 365 -10.20 -10.12 -25.31
C LYS A 365 -9.11 -9.31 -24.62
N ASP A 366 -9.32 -8.01 -24.40
CA ASP A 366 -8.33 -7.12 -23.79
C ASP A 366 -8.38 -7.16 -22.25
N LEU A 367 -9.37 -7.88 -21.70
CA LEU A 367 -9.64 -8.05 -20.28
C LEU A 367 -9.41 -9.49 -19.78
N ARG A 368 -8.80 -10.34 -20.62
CA ARG A 368 -8.50 -11.73 -20.29
C ARG A 368 -7.13 -12.13 -20.81
N PHE A 369 -6.64 -13.27 -20.33
CA PHE A 369 -5.51 -13.90 -20.98
C PHE A 369 -5.87 -14.26 -22.44
N PRO A 370 -4.99 -13.99 -23.41
CA PRO A 370 -5.25 -14.23 -24.84
C PRO A 370 -5.39 -15.69 -25.30
N ASP A 371 -5.19 -16.67 -24.42
CA ASP A 371 -5.13 -18.12 -24.72
C ASP A 371 -6.35 -18.92 -24.28
#